data_AF-A0A4R3LB80-F1
#
_entry.id   AF-A0A4R3LB80-F1
#
_cell.length_a   1.000
_cell.length_b   1.000
_cell.length_c   1.000
_cell.angle_alpha   90.00
_cell.angle_beta   90.00
_cell.angle_gamma   90.00
#
_symmetry.space_group_name_H-M   'P 1'
#
loop_
_entity.id
_entity.type
_entity.pdbx_description
1 polymer ?
#
loop_
_entity_poly.entity_id
_entity_poly.type
_entity_poly.pdbx_seq_one_letter_code
_entity_poly.pdbx_strand_id
1 'polypeptide(L)'
;VTEQLRPRFPKAAELMDRAEHDVLAHMTFPREHRAKLHSTNPLERLNGEIKRRTEVVGIFPNEAAIYRLVGALLLEQTDEWTIQRRYLTLETLATIGDTSTVNLPAVAS
;
A
#
# COMPACT_ATOMS: atom_id res chain seq x y z
N VAL A 1 -22.12 9.82 -6.02
CA VAL A 1 -21.53 8.67 -6.75
C VAL A 1 -22.38 7.42 -6.56
N THR A 2 -22.67 7.01 -5.33
CA THR A 2 -23.48 5.80 -5.04
C THR A 2 -24.82 5.76 -5.77
N GLU A 3 -25.57 6.87 -5.78
CA GLU A 3 -26.85 6.95 -6.50
C GLU A 3 -26.74 6.73 -8.02
N GLN A 4 -25.61 7.09 -8.62
CA GLN A 4 -25.37 6.84 -10.05
C GLN A 4 -25.06 5.35 -10.32
N LEU A 5 -24.48 4.65 -9.34
CA LEU A 5 -24.18 3.21 -9.44
C LEU A 5 -25.41 2.34 -9.20
N ARG A 6 -26.37 2.82 -8.39
CA ARG A 6 -27.53 2.05 -7.92
C ARG A 6 -28.36 1.38 -9.04
N PRO A 7 -28.63 2.02 -10.20
CA PRO A 7 -29.42 1.40 -11.27
C PRO A 7 -28.72 0.24 -11.99
N ARG A 8 -27.39 0.29 -12.12
CA ARG A 8 -26.62 -0.67 -12.94
C ARG A 8 -25.80 -1.66 -12.11
N PHE A 9 -25.36 -1.24 -10.92
CA PHE A 9 -24.47 -1.99 -10.03
C PHE A 9 -24.94 -1.89 -8.58
N PRO A 10 -26.12 -2.44 -8.23
CA PRO A 10 -26.72 -2.28 -6.90
C PRO A 10 -25.82 -2.82 -5.77
N LYS A 11 -25.10 -3.93 -6.00
CA LYS A 11 -24.15 -4.48 -5.02
C LYS A 11 -22.96 -3.55 -4.77
N ALA A 12 -22.48 -2.86 -5.80
CA ALA A 12 -21.38 -1.90 -5.66
C ALA A 12 -21.84 -0.63 -4.94
N ALA A 13 -23.08 -0.20 -5.19
CA ALA A 13 -23.70 0.90 -4.46
C ALA A 13 -23.80 0.59 -2.96
N GLU A 14 -24.34 -0.58 -2.61
CA GLU A 14 -24.44 -1.01 -1.20
C GLU A 14 -23.06 -1.12 -0.52
N LEU A 15 -22.04 -1.59 -1.24
CA LEU A 15 -20.67 -1.62 -0.73
C LEU A 15 -20.13 -0.21 -0.47
N MET A 16 -20.35 0.73 -1.40
CA MET A 16 -19.92 2.12 -1.24
C MET A 16 -20.61 2.81 -0.06
N ASP A 17 -21.91 2.56 0.14
CA ASP A 17 -22.65 3.11 1.29
C ASP A 17 -22.06 2.60 2.61
N ARG A 18 -21.74 1.30 2.71
CA ARG A 18 -21.13 0.73 3.92
C ARG A 18 -19.68 1.16 4.15
N ALA A 19 -18.93 1.42 3.07
CA ALA A 19 -17.51 1.78 3.12
C ALA A 19 -17.26 3.29 3.16
N GLU A 20 -18.31 4.13 3.23
CA GLU A 20 -18.19 5.59 3.12
C GLU A 20 -17.12 6.16 4.07
N HIS A 21 -17.19 5.79 5.35
CA HIS A 21 -16.25 6.28 6.35
C HIS A 21 -14.82 5.85 6.05
N ASP A 22 -14.61 4.59 5.68
CA ASP A 22 -13.28 4.04 5.39
C ASP A 22 -12.65 4.68 4.15
N VAL A 23 -13.45 4.88 3.09
CA VAL A 23 -12.99 5.52 1.85
C VAL A 23 -12.63 6.99 2.10
N LEU A 24 -13.39 7.69 2.94
CA LEU A 24 -13.16 9.09 3.25
C LEU A 24 -12.10 9.33 4.32
N ALA A 25 -11.69 8.31 5.09
CA ALA A 25 -10.73 8.44 6.18
C ALA A 25 -9.41 9.13 5.78
N HIS A 26 -8.94 8.88 4.55
CA HIS A 26 -7.71 9.49 4.02
C HIS A 26 -7.80 11.03 3.86
N MET A 27 -9.01 11.61 3.85
CA MET A 27 -9.21 13.06 3.75
C MET A 27 -8.80 13.80 5.02
N THR A 28 -8.67 13.10 6.15
CA THR A 28 -8.15 13.65 7.41
C THR A 28 -6.65 13.98 7.31
N PHE A 29 -5.93 13.41 6.34
CA PHE A 29 -4.52 13.72 6.12
C PHE A 29 -4.33 15.07 5.40
N PRO A 30 -3.19 15.75 5.59
CA PRO A 30 -2.77 16.91 4.80
C PRO A 30 -2.92 16.66 3.28
N ARG A 31 -3.32 17.70 2.54
CA ARG A 31 -3.62 17.60 1.10
C ARG A 31 -2.46 17.02 0.29
N GLU A 32 -1.23 17.30 0.69
CA GLU A 32 0.00 16.78 0.06
C GLU A 32 0.16 15.26 0.16
N HIS A 33 -0.55 14.58 1.07
CA HIS A 33 -0.50 13.13 1.23
C HIS A 33 -1.68 12.40 0.60
N ARG A 34 -2.82 13.07 0.41
CA ARG A 34 -4.04 12.42 -0.08
C ARG A 34 -3.83 11.71 -1.41
N ALA A 35 -3.14 12.35 -2.35
CA ALA A 35 -2.79 11.79 -3.66
C ALA A 35 -1.99 10.49 -3.58
N LYS A 36 -1.15 10.38 -2.56
CA LYS A 36 -0.31 9.22 -2.30
C LYS A 36 -1.10 8.10 -1.60
N LEU A 37 -2.01 8.46 -0.70
CA LEU A 37 -2.82 7.52 0.08
C LEU A 37 -3.92 6.84 -0.73
N HIS A 38 -4.58 7.56 -1.66
CA HIS A 38 -5.61 6.96 -2.50
C HIS A 38 -5.06 6.28 -3.77
N SER A 39 -3.75 6.37 -4.03
CA SER A 39 -3.14 5.72 -5.18
C SER A 39 -2.90 4.24 -4.91
N THR A 40 -3.41 3.37 -5.78
CA THR A 40 -3.11 1.93 -5.74
C THR A 40 -1.84 1.57 -6.53
N ASN A 41 -1.22 2.51 -7.23
CA ASN A 41 -0.07 2.25 -8.11
C ASN A 41 1.10 1.54 -7.42
N PRO A 42 1.52 1.89 -6.18
CA PRO A 42 2.59 1.18 -5.50
C PRO A 42 2.24 -0.29 -5.23
N LEU A 43 1.00 -0.54 -4.78
CA LEU A 43 0.51 -1.88 -4.48
C LEU A 43 0.36 -2.72 -5.75
N GLU A 44 -0.20 -2.15 -6.81
CA GLU A 44 -0.37 -2.83 -8.09
C GLU A 44 0.98 -3.19 -8.74
N ARG A 45 1.98 -2.31 -8.65
CA ARG A 45 3.33 -2.59 -9.12
C ARG A 45 3.96 -3.76 -8.38
N LEU A 46 3.87 -3.74 -7.04
CA LEU A 46 4.40 -4.81 -6.21
C LEU A 46 3.71 -6.15 -6.49
N ASN A 47 2.37 -6.14 -6.59
CA ASN A 47 1.60 -7.33 -6.94
C ASN A 47 1.95 -7.86 -8.34
N GLY A 48 2.16 -6.96 -9.30
CA GLY A 48 2.61 -7.31 -10.65
C GLY A 48 3.97 -7.99 -10.64
N GLU A 49 4.91 -7.49 -9.84
CA GLU A 49 6.24 -8.07 -9.72
C GLU A 49 6.23 -9.44 -9.02
N ILE A 50 5.45 -9.58 -7.94
CA ILE A 50 5.21 -10.87 -7.28
C ILE A 50 4.64 -11.88 -8.29
N LYS A 51 3.61 -11.49 -9.05
CA LYS A 51 3.02 -12.35 -10.08
C LYS A 51 4.06 -12.76 -11.13
N ARG A 52 4.82 -11.80 -11.67
CA ARG A 52 5.84 -12.06 -12.69
C ARG A 52 6.94 -13.02 -12.21
N ARG A 53 7.50 -12.81 -11.01
CA ARG A 53 8.60 -13.66 -10.49
C ARG A 53 8.10 -15.04 -10.06
N THR A 54 6.86 -15.16 -9.59
CA THR A 54 6.27 -16.48 -9.25
C THR A 54 5.87 -17.26 -10.49
N GLU A 55 5.44 -16.59 -11.56
CA GLU A 55 5.10 -17.22 -12.85
C GLU A 55 6.30 -17.92 -13.50
N VAL A 56 7.51 -17.39 -13.35
CA VAL A 56 8.75 -18.03 -13.83
C VAL A 56 9.02 -19.38 -13.14
N VAL A 57 8.65 -19.52 -11.86
CA VAL A 57 8.84 -20.76 -11.10
C VAL A 57 7.75 -21.78 -11.45
N GLY A 58 6.51 -21.33 -11.68
CA GLY A 58 5.37 -22.16 -12.05
C GLY A 58 4.83 -23.03 -10.90
N ILE A 59 5.63 -23.99 -10.40
CA ILE A 59 5.27 -24.91 -9.32
C ILE A 59 6.33 -24.86 -8.22
N PHE A 60 5.89 -24.63 -6.98
CA PHE A 60 6.76 -24.60 -5.81
C PHE A 60 6.78 -25.96 -5.10
N PRO A 61 7.94 -26.40 -4.58
CA PRO A 61 8.06 -27.70 -3.89
C PRO A 61 7.42 -27.73 -2.50
N ASN A 62 7.14 -26.56 -1.90
CA ASN A 62 6.45 -26.38 -0.62
C ASN A 62 6.10 -24.89 -0.41
N GLU A 63 5.26 -24.61 0.59
CA GLU A 63 4.87 -23.24 0.98
C GLU A 63 6.05 -22.39 1.42
N ALA A 64 7.02 -22.96 2.14
CA ALA A 64 8.19 -22.22 2.59
C ALA A 64 9.02 -21.66 1.41
N ALA A 65 9.03 -22.33 0.25
CA ALA A 65 9.73 -21.85 -0.93
C ALA A 65 9.10 -20.58 -1.53
N ILE A 66 7.76 -20.52 -1.61
CA ILE A 66 7.09 -19.30 -2.09
C ILE A 66 7.23 -18.15 -1.09
N TYR A 67 7.15 -18.43 0.22
CA TYR A 67 7.40 -17.40 1.25
C TYR A 67 8.81 -16.82 1.17
N ARG A 68 9.83 -17.63 0.89
CA ARG A 68 11.19 -17.11 0.70
C ARG A 68 11.31 -16.21 -0.52
N LEU A 69 10.71 -16.58 -1.65
CA LEU A 69 10.76 -15.76 -2.86
C LEU A 69 10.01 -14.44 -2.66
N VAL A 70 8.76 -14.49 -2.20
CA VAL A 70 7.96 -13.29 -1.96
C VAL A 70 8.58 -12.43 -0.86
N GLY A 71 9.09 -13.05 0.21
CA GLY A 71 9.81 -12.36 1.27
C GLY A 71 11.05 -11.63 0.76
N ALA A 72 11.86 -12.27 -0.10
CA ALA A 72 13.01 -11.63 -0.72
C ALA A 72 12.61 -10.42 -1.59
N LEU A 73 11.50 -10.51 -2.34
CA LEU A 73 10.96 -9.38 -3.11
C LEU A 73 10.55 -8.20 -2.24
N LEU A 74 9.88 -8.49 -1.13
CA LEU A 74 9.44 -7.47 -0.18
C LEU A 74 10.64 -6.78 0.49
N LEU A 75 11.70 -7.52 0.79
CA LEU A 75 12.95 -6.96 1.31
C LEU A 75 13.62 -6.04 0.28
N GLU A 76 13.77 -6.50 -0.96
CA GLU A 76 14.32 -5.71 -2.08
C GLU A 76 13.53 -4.39 -2.25
N GLN A 77 12.19 -4.47 -2.24
CA GLN A 77 11.34 -3.29 -2.37
C GLN A 77 11.44 -2.34 -1.16
N THR A 78 11.60 -2.89 0.04
CA THR A 78 11.76 -2.10 1.28
C THR A 78 13.08 -1.34 1.28
N ASP A 79 14.17 -1.97 0.83
CA ASP A 79 15.48 -1.34 0.72
C ASP A 79 15.42 -0.18 -0.28
N GLU A 80 14.82 -0.38 -1.46
CA GLU A 80 14.61 0.69 -2.44
C GLU A 80 13.84 1.88 -1.87
N TRP A 81 12.74 1.63 -1.14
CA TRP A 81 11.93 2.69 -0.53
C TRP A 81 12.65 3.42 0.59
N THR A 82 13.57 2.76 1.27
CA THR A 82 14.37 3.34 2.34
C THR A 82 15.49 4.23 1.79
N ILE A 83 16.04 3.88 0.63
CA ILE A 83 17.15 4.61 -0.03
C ILE A 83 16.62 5.79 -0.88
N GLN A 84 15.45 5.69 -1.50
CA GLN A 84 14.85 6.76 -2.30
C GLN A 84 14.13 7.83 -1.46
N ARG A 85 13.70 8.93 -2.10
CA ARG A 85 12.88 9.97 -1.44
C ARG A 85 11.60 9.34 -0.91
N ARG A 86 11.46 9.29 0.42
CA ARG A 86 10.33 8.64 1.11
C ARG A 86 9.00 9.06 0.50
N TYR A 87 8.18 8.06 0.20
CA TYR A 87 6.85 8.26 -0.37
C TYR A 87 6.01 9.15 0.56
N LEU A 88 6.06 8.94 1.87
CA LEU A 88 5.55 9.86 2.91
C LEU A 88 6.70 10.17 3.88
N THR A 89 6.98 11.45 4.14
CA THR A 89 8.11 11.81 5.01
C THR A 89 7.69 11.77 6.48
N LEU A 90 8.65 11.56 7.39
CA LEU A 90 8.32 11.48 8.82
C LEU A 90 7.93 12.85 9.38
N GLU A 91 8.55 13.92 8.87
CA GLU A 91 8.27 15.30 9.28
C GLU A 91 6.82 15.68 8.99
N THR A 92 6.31 15.23 7.85
CA THR A 92 4.96 15.52 7.40
C THR A 92 3.93 14.62 8.09
N LEU A 93 4.27 13.35 8.36
CA LEU A 93 3.43 12.44 9.15
C LEU A 93 3.37 12.79 10.65
N ALA A 94 4.43 13.37 11.21
CA ALA A 94 4.49 13.78 12.62
C ALA A 94 3.45 14.86 12.98
N THR A 95 2.91 15.58 11.98
CA THR A 95 1.81 16.53 12.21
C THR A 95 0.45 15.88 12.47
N ILE A 96 0.34 14.55 12.30
CA ILE A 96 -0.93 13.81 12.34
C ILE A 96 -0.95 12.79 13.50
N GLY A 97 0.21 12.37 14.01
CA GLY A 97 0.31 11.34 15.05
C GLY A 97 0.70 11.89 16.42
N ASP A 98 0.06 11.38 17.48
CA ASP A 98 0.49 11.56 18.89
C ASP A 98 1.74 10.73 19.25
N THR A 99 2.36 10.09 18.26
CA THR A 99 3.46 9.15 18.46
C THR A 99 4.76 9.92 18.70
N SER A 100 5.29 9.84 19.92
CA SER A 100 6.66 10.22 20.27
C SER A 100 7.62 9.78 19.15
N THR A 101 8.40 10.72 18.64
CA THR A 101 9.38 10.57 17.55
C THR A 101 9.90 9.14 17.38
N VAL A 102 9.39 8.42 16.38
CA VAL A 102 9.92 7.11 16.00
C VAL A 102 11.26 7.34 15.29
N ASN A 103 12.36 7.14 16.02
CA ASN A 103 13.69 7.11 15.45
C ASN A 103 13.86 5.78 14.72
N LEU A 104 13.96 5.82 13.39
CA LEU A 104 14.35 4.65 12.61
C LEU A 104 15.84 4.35 12.90
N PRO A 105 16.25 3.08 13.00
CA PRO A 105 17.66 2.75 13.03
C PRO A 105 18.32 3.36 11.79
N ALA A 106 19.42 4.07 11.98
CA ALA A 106 20.23 4.55 10.88
C ALA A 106 20.56 3.36 9.98
N VAL A 107 20.20 3.46 8.70
CA VAL A 107 20.64 2.49 7.68
C VAL A 107 22.15 2.40 7.83
N ALA A 108 22.64 1.26 8.30
CA ALA A 108 24.07 1.01 8.39
C ALA A 108 24.62 1.16 6.97
N SER A 109 25.38 2.24 6.78
CA SER A 109 26.15 2.51 5.56
C SER A 109 27.35 1.59 5.49
#